data_AF-A0A2K3JNP5-F1
#
_entry.id   AF-A0A2K3JNP5-F1
#
_cell.length_a   1.000
_cell.length_b   1.000
_cell.length_c   1.000
_cell.angle_alpha   90.00
_cell.angle_beta   90.00
_cell.angle_gamma   90.00
#
_symmetry.space_group_name_H-M   'P 1'
#
loop_
_entity.id
_entity.type
_entity.pdbx_description
1 polymer ?
#
loop_
_entity_poly.entity_id
_entity_poly.type
_entity_poly.pdbx_seq_one_letter_code
_entity_poly.pdbx_strand_id
1 'polypeptide(L)'
;MSAPGDEEELESLRYRLLGSKGDISSWGHEYVRNLAGQISKEYAKRQTADTPIDDLLELVQQIVAFHMKHNAETEAVDLLMEVEYLDMLIEHVDRTNFKRTCLYLTTSARYLPGPDDMLVLDLA
;
A
#
# COMPACT_ATOMS: atom_id res chain seq x y z
N MET A 1 19.79 15.43 1.68
CA MET A 1 19.91 15.48 0.20
C MET A 1 19.67 14.05 -0.28
N SER A 2 18.53 13.77 -0.93
CA SER A 2 18.29 12.43 -1.52
C SER A 2 19.27 12.19 -2.67
N ALA A 3 19.63 10.93 -2.91
CA ALA A 3 20.53 10.57 -4.00
C ALA A 3 19.83 10.81 -5.35
N PRO A 4 20.57 11.16 -6.42
CA PRO A 4 19.99 11.47 -7.72
C PRO A 4 19.16 10.32 -8.36
N GLY A 5 19.32 9.07 -7.89
CA GLY A 5 18.49 7.94 -8.31
C GLY A 5 17.12 7.87 -7.63
N ASP A 6 16.98 8.44 -6.42
CA ASP A 6 15.73 8.37 -5.64
C ASP A 6 14.61 9.19 -6.29
N GLU A 7 14.95 10.24 -7.04
CA GLU A 7 13.99 11.11 -7.74
C GLU A 7 13.42 10.45 -9.00
N GLU A 8 14.23 9.64 -9.70
CA GLU A 8 13.80 8.89 -10.88
C GLU A 8 12.83 7.77 -10.48
N GLU A 9 13.05 7.16 -9.31
CA GLU A 9 12.19 6.10 -8.78
C GLU A 9 10.77 6.57 -8.41
N LEU A 10 10.55 7.85 -8.11
CA LEU A 10 9.24 8.40 -7.69
C LEU A 10 8.55 9.22 -8.79
N GLU A 11 9.06 9.17 -10.01
CA GLU A 11 8.62 10.07 -11.08
C GLU A 11 7.13 9.87 -11.44
N SER A 12 6.64 8.62 -11.44
CA SER A 12 5.24 8.33 -11.75
C SER A 12 4.29 8.88 -10.69
N LEU A 13 4.62 8.72 -9.41
CA LEU A 13 3.87 9.28 -8.30
C LEU A 13 3.88 10.81 -8.36
N ARG A 14 5.04 11.41 -8.63
CA ARG A 14 5.17 12.88 -8.78
C ARG A 14 4.24 13.40 -9.86
N TYR A 15 4.26 12.82 -11.06
CA TYR A 15 3.36 13.25 -12.14
C TYR A 15 1.89 12.95 -11.84
N ARG A 16 1.59 11.86 -11.12
CA ARG A 16 0.23 11.54 -10.69
C ARG A 16 -0.33 12.60 -9.73
N LEU A 17 0.48 13.08 -8.79
CA LEU A 17 0.11 14.13 -7.84
C LEU A 17 0.01 15.52 -8.48
N LEU A 18 0.85 15.82 -9.47
CA LEU A 18 0.81 17.08 -10.23
C LEU A 18 -0.31 17.12 -11.29
N GLY A 19 -0.70 15.95 -11.81
CA GLY A 19 -1.64 15.81 -12.92
C GLY A 19 -3.11 15.89 -12.50
N SER A 20 -4.00 15.69 -13.48
CA SER A 20 -5.43 15.58 -13.21
C SER A 20 -5.76 14.28 -12.47
N LYS A 21 -6.60 14.37 -11.43
CA LYS A 21 -7.11 13.24 -10.62
C LYS A 21 -8.14 12.36 -11.38
N GLY A 22 -7.80 11.96 -12.60
CA GLY A 22 -8.63 11.05 -13.42
C GLY A 22 -8.62 9.62 -12.86
N ASP A 23 -9.60 8.81 -13.26
CA ASP A 23 -9.74 7.43 -12.77
C ASP A 23 -8.47 6.60 -13.01
N ILE A 24 -7.97 5.96 -11.95
CA ILE A 24 -6.77 5.13 -12.00
C ILE A 24 -6.98 3.85 -12.82
N SER A 25 -8.23 3.40 -12.95
CA SER A 25 -8.59 2.18 -13.68
C SER A 25 -8.20 2.21 -15.17
N SER A 26 -8.00 3.41 -15.74
CA SER A 26 -7.72 3.60 -17.17
C SER A 26 -6.30 3.24 -17.59
N TRP A 27 -5.39 2.98 -16.64
CA TRP A 27 -3.95 2.82 -16.90
C TRP A 27 -3.45 1.36 -16.76
N GLY A 28 -4.30 0.46 -16.27
CA GLY A 28 -4.01 -0.98 -16.14
C GLY A 28 -3.13 -1.37 -14.94
N HIS A 29 -2.99 -2.67 -14.73
CA HIS A 29 -2.39 -3.25 -13.51
C HIS A 29 -0.93 -2.86 -13.29
N GLU A 30 -0.12 -2.81 -14.35
CA GLU A 30 1.33 -2.58 -14.20
C GLU A 30 1.64 -1.16 -13.72
N TYR A 31 0.95 -0.17 -14.29
CA TYR A 31 1.03 1.21 -13.80
C TYR A 31 0.58 1.31 -12.34
N VAL A 32 -0.54 0.68 -12.00
CA VAL A 32 -1.07 0.68 -10.62
C VAL A 32 -0.09 0.03 -9.65
N ARG A 33 0.52 -1.10 -10.02
CA ARG A 33 1.52 -1.79 -9.20
C ARG A 33 2.76 -0.95 -8.97
N ASN A 34 3.29 -0.32 -10.03
CA ASN A 34 4.42 0.60 -9.91
C ASN A 34 4.07 1.78 -8.99
N LEU A 35 2.87 2.36 -9.16
CA LEU A 35 2.41 3.47 -8.34
C LEU A 35 2.25 3.08 -6.86
N ALA A 36 1.70 1.89 -6.57
CA ALA A 36 1.58 1.37 -5.21
C ALA A 36 2.95 1.30 -4.52
N GLY A 37 3.97 0.72 -5.20
CA GLY A 37 5.33 0.65 -4.64
C GLY A 37 5.96 2.02 -4.40
N GLN A 38 5.71 3.00 -5.28
CA GLN A 38 6.19 4.38 -5.08
C GLN A 38 5.48 5.07 -3.90
N ILE A 39 4.17 4.83 -3.75
CA ILE A 39 3.38 5.35 -2.63
C ILE A 39 3.90 4.79 -1.30
N SER A 40 4.14 3.49 -1.19
CA SER A 40 4.67 2.88 0.04
C SER A 40 6.02 3.48 0.45
N LYS A 41 6.93 3.67 -0.51
CA LYS A 41 8.23 4.32 -0.28
C LYS A 41 8.08 5.77 0.20
N GLU A 42 7.26 6.56 -0.50
CA GLU A 42 7.04 7.96 -0.15
C GLU A 42 6.30 8.10 1.18
N TYR A 43 5.35 7.21 1.48
CA TYR A 43 4.64 7.15 2.75
C TYR A 43 5.61 6.99 3.92
N ALA A 44 6.49 5.98 3.88
CA ALA A 44 7.48 5.74 4.94
C ALA A 44 8.39 6.96 5.16
N LYS A 45 8.78 7.62 4.08
CA LYS A 45 9.57 8.87 4.13
C LYS A 45 8.78 10.01 4.78
N ARG A 46 7.53 10.23 4.38
CA ARG A 46 6.69 11.31 4.92
C ARG A 46 6.29 11.08 6.37
N GLN A 47 6.06 9.83 6.75
CA GLN A 47 5.80 9.43 8.13
C GLN A 47 7.01 9.73 9.02
N THR A 48 8.23 9.37 8.59
CA THR A 48 9.47 9.68 9.33
C THR A 48 9.70 11.19 9.45
N ALA A 49 9.34 11.95 8.41
CA ALA A 49 9.51 13.40 8.35
C ALA A 49 8.35 14.20 8.98
N ASP A 50 7.31 13.54 9.49
CA ASP A 50 6.07 14.14 10.01
C ASP A 50 5.44 15.16 9.03
N THR A 51 5.32 14.74 7.77
CA THR A 51 4.74 15.55 6.69
C THR A 51 3.38 15.01 6.23
N PRO A 52 2.50 15.83 5.64
CA PRO A 52 1.16 15.40 5.27
C PRO A 52 1.13 14.21 4.31
N ILE A 53 0.23 13.26 4.58
CA ILE A 53 0.05 12.00 3.84
C ILE A 53 -1.33 11.88 3.17
N ASP A 54 -2.22 12.85 3.35
CA ASP A 54 -3.63 12.77 2.91
C ASP A 54 -3.77 12.53 1.39
N ASP A 55 -2.90 13.15 0.60
CA ASP A 55 -2.83 12.97 -0.86
C ASP A 55 -2.41 11.55 -1.26
N LEU A 56 -1.52 10.93 -0.48
CA LEU A 56 -1.12 9.53 -0.67
C LEU A 56 -2.28 8.61 -0.30
N LEU A 57 -2.97 8.85 0.82
CA LEU A 57 -4.09 8.01 1.26
C LEU A 57 -5.27 8.05 0.29
N GLU A 58 -5.54 9.20 -0.34
CA GLU A 58 -6.54 9.30 -1.40
C GLU A 58 -6.20 8.42 -2.61
N LEU A 59 -4.91 8.30 -2.95
CA LEU A 59 -4.45 7.40 -4.00
C LEU A 59 -4.49 5.93 -3.57
N VAL A 60 -4.10 5.62 -2.33
CA VAL A 60 -4.19 4.26 -1.76
C VAL A 60 -5.62 3.75 -1.86
N GLN A 61 -6.62 4.55 -1.46
CA GLN A 61 -8.02 4.15 -1.54
C GLN A 61 -8.45 3.81 -2.98
N GLN A 62 -8.02 4.58 -3.97
CA GLN A 62 -8.30 4.30 -5.38
C GLN A 62 -7.63 3.00 -5.85
N ILE A 63 -6.38 2.77 -5.46
CA ILE A 63 -5.60 1.57 -5.83
C ILE A 63 -6.23 0.32 -5.20
N VAL A 64 -6.56 0.36 -3.91
CA VAL A 64 -7.18 -0.76 -3.19
C VAL A 64 -8.52 -1.10 -3.82
N ALA A 65 -9.36 -0.10 -4.11
CA ALA A 65 -10.63 -0.33 -4.80
C ALA A 65 -10.43 -0.97 -6.19
N PHE A 66 -9.40 -0.54 -6.94
CA PHE A 66 -9.05 -1.14 -8.22
C PHE A 66 -8.61 -2.59 -8.07
N HIS A 67 -7.67 -2.88 -7.18
CA HIS A 67 -7.13 -4.22 -6.96
C HIS A 67 -8.20 -5.21 -6.49
N MET A 68 -9.03 -4.82 -5.53
CA MET A 68 -10.11 -5.65 -5.00
C MET A 68 -11.19 -5.96 -6.05
N LYS A 69 -11.45 -5.05 -7.00
CA LYS A 69 -12.36 -5.29 -8.13
C LYS A 69 -11.77 -6.18 -9.22
N HIS A 70 -10.45 -6.26 -9.32
CA HIS A 70 -9.74 -6.97 -10.37
C HIS A 70 -8.97 -8.21 -9.86
N ASN A 71 -9.44 -8.80 -8.76
CA ASN A 71 -8.91 -10.06 -8.21
C ASN A 71 -7.43 -10.00 -7.77
N ALA A 72 -6.95 -8.82 -7.38
CA ALA A 72 -5.60 -8.58 -6.87
C ALA A 72 -5.64 -8.30 -5.36
N GLU A 73 -6.34 -9.14 -4.59
CA GLU A 73 -6.52 -8.92 -3.14
C GLU A 73 -5.18 -8.94 -2.39
N THR A 74 -4.23 -9.75 -2.86
CA THR A 74 -2.89 -9.83 -2.28
C THR A 74 -2.18 -8.49 -2.34
N GLU A 75 -2.17 -7.84 -3.51
CA GLU A 75 -1.56 -6.53 -3.71
C GLU A 75 -2.28 -5.43 -2.92
N ALA A 76 -3.61 -5.50 -2.82
CA ALA A 76 -4.38 -4.56 -1.99
C ALA A 76 -4.00 -4.68 -0.51
N VAL A 77 -3.91 -5.90 0.02
CA VAL A 77 -3.55 -6.15 1.41
C VAL A 77 -2.10 -5.75 1.69
N ASP A 78 -1.17 -6.08 0.79
CA ASP A 78 0.24 -5.71 0.94
C ASP A 78 0.43 -4.19 1.00
N LEU A 79 -0.17 -3.45 0.07
CA LEU A 79 -0.12 -1.98 0.08
C LEU A 79 -0.64 -1.42 1.40
N LEU A 80 -1.79 -1.91 1.89
CA LEU A 80 -2.38 -1.43 3.13
C LEU A 80 -1.55 -1.78 4.37
N MET A 81 -0.85 -2.92 4.38
CA MET A 81 0.10 -3.24 5.44
C MET A 81 1.33 -2.32 5.40
N GLU A 82 1.86 -2.03 4.21
CA GLU A 82 3.01 -1.13 4.03
C GLU A 82 2.71 0.31 4.45
N VAL A 83 1.47 0.78 4.26
CA VAL A 83 1.04 2.11 4.72
C VAL A 83 0.40 2.09 6.11
N GLU A 84 0.30 0.95 6.79
CA GLU A 84 -0.28 0.82 8.14
C GLU A 84 -1.77 1.21 8.26
N TYR A 85 -2.54 1.19 7.15
CA TYR A 85 -3.98 1.50 7.09
C TYR A 85 -4.83 0.27 6.75
N LEU A 86 -4.55 -0.87 7.39
CA LEU A 86 -5.23 -2.14 7.10
C LEU A 86 -6.74 -2.10 7.35
N ASP A 87 -7.23 -1.19 8.19
CA ASP A 87 -8.65 -0.98 8.47
C ASP A 87 -9.47 -0.56 7.24
N MET A 88 -8.85 0.15 6.28
CA MET A 88 -9.49 0.53 5.02
C MET A 88 -9.98 -0.67 4.20
N LEU A 89 -9.38 -1.85 4.41
CA LEU A 89 -9.74 -3.07 3.71
C LEU A 89 -11.22 -3.46 3.91
N ILE A 90 -11.79 -3.13 5.07
CA ILE A 90 -13.16 -3.49 5.46
C ILE A 90 -14.18 -2.94 4.44
N GLU A 91 -13.92 -1.76 3.88
CA GLU A 91 -14.83 -1.11 2.92
C GLU A 91 -14.82 -1.77 1.53
N HIS A 92 -13.80 -2.58 1.24
CA HIS A 92 -13.58 -3.17 -0.09
C HIS A 92 -13.81 -4.69 -0.15
N VAL A 93 -14.01 -5.33 1.00
CA VAL A 93 -14.26 -6.77 1.08
C VAL A 93 -15.74 -7.09 0.82
N ASP A 94 -15.98 -8.00 -0.12
CA ASP A 94 -17.30 -8.49 -0.47
C ASP A 94 -17.32 -10.03 -0.66
N ARG A 95 -18.48 -10.58 -1.02
CA ARG A 95 -18.65 -12.04 -1.18
C ARG A 95 -17.73 -12.68 -2.23
N THR A 96 -17.25 -11.91 -3.21
CA THR A 96 -16.43 -12.40 -4.33
C THR A 96 -14.95 -12.47 -3.96
N ASN A 97 -14.47 -11.63 -3.05
CA ASN A 97 -13.06 -11.55 -2.67
C ASN A 97 -12.77 -12.05 -1.24
N PHE A 98 -13.77 -12.06 -0.34
CA PHE A 98 -13.64 -12.42 1.09
C PHE A 98 -12.78 -13.66 1.35
N LYS A 99 -13.06 -14.78 0.67
CA LYS A 99 -12.33 -16.04 0.90
C LYS A 99 -10.84 -15.91 0.63
N ARG A 100 -10.46 -15.19 -0.43
CA ARG A 100 -9.06 -15.01 -0.84
C ARG A 100 -8.36 -14.04 0.09
N THR A 101 -9.01 -12.92 0.41
CA THR A 101 -8.51 -11.92 1.37
C THR A 101 -8.25 -12.54 2.75
N CYS A 102 -9.22 -13.26 3.32
CA CYS A 102 -9.05 -13.89 4.64
C CYS A 102 -7.97 -14.97 4.64
N LEU A 103 -7.87 -15.78 3.58
CA LEU A 103 -6.83 -16.80 3.46
C LEU A 103 -5.44 -16.16 3.43
N TYR A 104 -5.30 -15.06 2.69
CA TYR A 104 -4.06 -14.31 2.61
C TYR A 104 -3.68 -13.73 3.97
N LEU A 105 -4.57 -12.97 4.61
CA LEU A 105 -4.36 -12.39 5.94
C LEU A 105 -3.97 -13.44 6.98
N THR A 106 -4.67 -14.57 7.02
CA THR A 106 -4.38 -15.67 7.96
C THR A 106 -3.00 -16.27 7.70
N THR A 107 -2.57 -16.30 6.44
CA THR A 107 -1.23 -16.78 6.08
C THR A 107 -0.17 -15.77 6.46
N SER A 108 -0.36 -14.49 6.15
CA SER A 108 0.58 -13.41 6.46
C SER A 108 0.75 -13.22 7.97
N ALA A 109 -0.31 -13.38 8.76
CA ALA A 109 -0.26 -13.27 10.22
C ALA A 109 0.69 -14.28 10.88
N ARG A 110 0.99 -15.42 10.25
CA ARG A 110 1.96 -16.41 10.75
C ARG A 110 3.41 -15.94 10.68
N TYR A 111 3.68 -14.88 9.92
CA TYR A 111 5.01 -14.32 9.70
C TYR A 111 5.20 -12.96 10.36
N LEU A 112 4.15 -12.41 10.97
CA LEU A 112 4.28 -11.21 11.78
C LEU A 112 4.91 -11.60 13.12
N PRO A 113 5.92 -10.85 13.60
CA PRO A 113 6.53 -11.14 14.89
C PRO A 113 5.44 -11.14 15.96
N GLY A 114 5.34 -12.25 16.69
CA GLY A 114 4.42 -12.33 17.81
C GLY A 114 4.85 -11.36 18.92
N PRO A 115 3.95 -11.04 19.86
CA PRO A 115 4.34 -10.31 21.08
C PRO A 115 5.48 -11.02 21.82
N ASP A 116 5.58 -12.35 21.72
CA ASP A 116 6.66 -13.14 22.32
C ASP A 116 8.00 -12.98 21.60
N ASP A 117 8.02 -12.75 20.28
CA ASP A 117 9.26 -12.59 19.49
C ASP A 117 9.95 -11.24 19.79
N MET A 118 9.15 -10.19 20.05
CA MET A 118 9.66 -8.89 20.49
C MET A 118 10.37 -8.97 21.85
N LEU A 119 9.87 -9.81 22.77
CA LEU A 119 10.45 -9.99 24.10
C LEU A 119 11.79 -10.73 24.08
N VAL A 120 12.04 -11.58 23.08
CA VAL A 120 13.31 -12.31 22.95
C VAL A 120 14.45 -11.41 22.45
N LEU A 121 14.13 -10.42 21.60
CA LEU A 121 15.12 -9.46 21.08
C LEU A 121 15.69 -8.52 22.14
N ASP A 122 14.94 -8.23 23.20
CA ASP A 122 15.38 -7.40 24.33
C ASP A 122 16.19 -8.17 25.40
N LEU A 123 16.29 -9.50 25.29
CA LEU A 123 16.98 -10.36 26.28
C LEU A 123 18.38 -10.83 25.84
N ALA A 124 18.81 -10.53 24.61
CA ALA A 124 20.14 -10.85 24.08
C ALA A 124 21.12 -9.67 24.21
#